data_AF-A0AAW1UD65-F1
#
_entry.id   AF-A0AAW1UD65-F1
#
_cell.length_a   1.000
_cell.length_b   1.000
_cell.length_c   1.000
_cell.angle_alpha   90.00
_cell.angle_beta   90.00
_cell.angle_gamma   90.00
#
_symmetry.space_group_name_H-M   'P 1'
#
loop_
_entity.id
_entity.type
_entity.pdbx_description
1 polymer ?
#
loop_
_entity_poly.entity_id
_entity_poly.type
_entity_poly.pdbx_seq_one_letter_code
_entity_poly.pdbx_strand_id
1 'polypeptide(L)'
;MFQFSGPPPTMDFHFDVRGRAFNKALHWSDPKIFGPRAYFVTVSKPAALTLDGVQLDDEGIYRCRVDFRTSPTRNFAINLTVIVPPHQILLYDNSGRDVNGIIGPLEEGADLVLTCEVRGGK
;
A
#
# COMPACT_ATOMS: atom_id res chain seq x y z
N MET A 1 -14.70 -5.24 19.29
CA MET A 1 -14.06 -6.25 18.42
C MET A 1 -13.82 -5.60 17.08
N PHE A 2 -12.61 -5.73 16.55
CA PHE A 2 -12.20 -5.25 15.25
C PHE A 2 -11.99 -6.45 14.34
N GLN A 3 -12.52 -6.40 13.11
CA GLN A 3 -12.38 -7.44 12.10
C GLN A 3 -11.98 -6.79 10.79
N PHE A 4 -11.02 -7.41 10.10
CA PHE A 4 -10.53 -6.99 8.80
C PHE A 4 -10.62 -8.15 7.82
N SER A 5 -11.18 -7.89 6.66
CA SER A 5 -11.36 -8.87 5.59
C SER A 5 -11.01 -8.23 4.25
N GLY A 6 -10.14 -8.85 3.49
CA GLY A 6 -9.73 -8.47 2.16
C GLY A 6 -10.67 -8.98 1.06
N PRO A 7 -10.26 -8.80 -0.20
CA PRO A 7 -10.92 -9.41 -1.35
C PRO A 7 -10.46 -10.88 -1.51
N PRO A 8 -11.26 -11.88 -1.92
CA PRO A 8 -12.66 -12.27 -1.63
C PRO A 8 -12.78 -12.86 -0.18
N PRO A 9 -13.83 -13.61 0.27
CA PRO A 9 -14.27 -13.59 1.68
C PRO A 9 -13.37 -14.44 2.61
N THR A 10 -12.19 -13.96 2.94
CA THR A 10 -11.38 -14.47 4.03
C THR A 10 -11.38 -13.45 5.16
N MET A 11 -11.57 -13.94 6.38
CA MET A 11 -11.26 -13.14 7.55
C MET A 11 -9.75 -13.17 7.66
N ASP A 12 -9.10 -12.04 7.47
CA ASP A 12 -7.63 -12.00 7.38
C ASP A 12 -7.02 -11.53 8.69
N PHE A 13 -7.78 -10.78 9.49
CA PHE A 13 -7.34 -10.30 10.80
C PHE A 13 -8.51 -10.05 11.75
N HIS A 14 -8.35 -10.38 13.04
CA HIS A 14 -9.26 -9.93 14.08
C HIS A 14 -8.52 -9.51 15.34
N PHE A 15 -9.10 -8.54 16.06
CA PHE A 15 -8.59 -8.03 17.33
C PHE A 15 -9.76 -7.78 18.29
N ASP A 16 -9.80 -8.53 19.39
CA ASP A 16 -10.88 -8.47 20.37
C ASP A 16 -10.37 -8.12 21.77
N VAL A 17 -10.93 -7.04 22.32
CA VAL A 17 -10.67 -6.50 23.66
C VAL A 17 -11.90 -6.50 24.55
N ARG A 18 -13.01 -7.14 24.13
CA ARG A 18 -14.22 -7.22 24.96
C ARG A 18 -13.92 -7.98 26.25
N GLY A 19 -14.22 -7.36 27.39
CA GLY A 19 -14.03 -7.95 28.72
C GLY A 19 -12.57 -8.08 29.16
N ARG A 20 -11.62 -7.40 28.50
CA ARG A 20 -10.18 -7.51 28.79
C ARG A 20 -9.44 -6.19 28.55
N ALA A 21 -8.27 -6.06 29.17
CA ALA A 21 -7.36 -4.95 28.90
C ALA A 21 -6.72 -5.08 27.50
N PHE A 22 -6.30 -3.96 26.91
CA PHE A 22 -5.70 -3.93 25.55
C PHE A 22 -4.47 -4.83 25.41
N ASN A 23 -3.64 -4.94 26.46
CA ASN A 23 -2.46 -5.80 26.48
C ASN A 23 -2.78 -7.31 26.53
N LYS A 24 -4.05 -7.68 26.76
CA LYS A 24 -4.54 -9.06 26.75
C LYS A 24 -5.46 -9.35 25.57
N ALA A 25 -5.47 -8.47 24.57
CA ALA A 25 -6.29 -8.60 23.38
C ALA A 25 -6.11 -9.97 22.73
N LEU A 26 -7.23 -10.61 22.37
CA LEU A 26 -7.19 -11.76 21.50
C LEU A 26 -7.00 -11.24 20.08
N HIS A 27 -5.94 -11.67 19.42
CA HIS A 27 -5.67 -11.29 18.05
C HIS A 27 -5.30 -12.51 17.21
N TRP A 28 -5.57 -12.43 15.93
CA TRP A 28 -5.22 -13.46 14.96
C TRP A 28 -5.10 -12.84 13.57
N SER A 29 -4.18 -13.37 12.79
CA SER A 29 -3.88 -12.99 11.41
C SER A 29 -3.85 -14.27 10.59
N ASP A 30 -4.48 -14.27 9.41
CA ASP A 30 -4.43 -15.43 8.51
C ASP A 30 -2.99 -15.60 7.99
N PRO A 31 -2.37 -16.78 8.22
CA PRO A 31 -0.98 -17.01 7.83
C PRO A 31 -0.74 -16.99 6.32
N LYS A 32 -1.77 -17.22 5.51
CA LYS A 32 -1.68 -17.26 4.04
C LYS A 32 -1.81 -15.88 3.41
N ILE A 33 -2.54 -14.97 4.05
CA ILE A 33 -2.81 -13.62 3.51
C ILE A 33 -1.75 -12.64 4.03
N PHE A 34 -1.76 -12.39 5.34
CA PHE A 34 -0.84 -11.42 5.94
C PHE A 34 0.32 -12.08 6.67
N GLY A 35 0.14 -13.27 7.21
CA GLY A 35 1.17 -13.88 8.05
C GLY A 35 1.52 -12.96 9.23
N PRO A 36 2.81 -12.84 9.57
CA PRO A 36 3.27 -11.96 10.65
C PRO A 36 3.31 -10.48 10.25
N ARG A 37 3.03 -10.13 8.98
CA ARG A 37 3.16 -8.77 8.46
C ARG A 37 2.09 -7.81 8.96
N ALA A 38 0.93 -8.33 9.42
CA ALA A 38 -0.17 -7.51 9.91
C ALA A 38 -0.22 -7.47 11.44
N TYR A 39 -0.32 -6.27 12.01
CA TYR A 39 -0.46 -6.07 13.45
C TYR A 39 -1.29 -4.83 13.78
N PHE A 40 -1.97 -4.87 14.92
CA PHE A 40 -2.88 -3.80 15.35
C PHE A 40 -2.20 -2.86 16.34
N VAL A 41 -2.14 -1.58 15.98
CA VAL A 41 -1.56 -0.51 16.78
C VAL A 41 -2.67 0.19 17.56
N THR A 42 -2.68 -0.01 18.88
CA THR A 42 -3.70 0.54 19.79
C THR A 42 -3.35 1.93 20.33
N VAL A 43 -2.08 2.31 20.27
CA VAL A 43 -1.57 3.59 20.79
C VAL A 43 -1.87 4.78 19.86
N SER A 44 -2.12 4.51 18.58
CA SER A 44 -2.47 5.55 17.61
C SER A 44 -3.91 6.03 17.82
N LYS A 45 -4.19 7.29 17.47
CA LYS A 45 -5.54 7.87 17.47
C LYS A 45 -5.86 8.39 16.05
N PRO A 46 -6.71 7.69 15.28
CA PRO A 46 -7.38 6.43 15.60
C PRO A 46 -6.44 5.21 15.67
N ALA A 47 -6.88 4.15 16.33
CA ALA A 47 -6.18 2.86 16.30
C ALA A 47 -6.15 2.32 14.87
N ALA A 48 -5.04 1.70 14.46
CA ALA A 48 -4.80 1.31 13.08
C ALA A 48 -4.33 -0.14 12.96
N LEU A 49 -4.69 -0.77 11.84
CA LEU A 49 -4.04 -2.00 11.39
C LEU A 49 -2.87 -1.61 10.49
N THR A 50 -1.68 -2.08 10.84
CA THR A 50 -0.47 -1.87 10.03
C THR A 50 -0.13 -3.15 9.28
N LEU A 51 0.28 -3.02 8.03
CA LEU A 51 0.75 -4.09 7.16
C LEU A 51 2.17 -3.75 6.68
N ASP A 52 3.16 -4.53 7.12
CA ASP A 52 4.56 -4.34 6.72
C ASP A 52 4.87 -5.07 5.41
N GLY A 53 5.73 -4.47 4.57
CA GLY A 53 6.18 -5.10 3.32
C GLY A 53 5.02 -5.39 2.36
N VAL A 54 4.26 -4.35 2.01
CA VAL A 54 3.13 -4.41 1.07
C VAL A 54 3.57 -4.98 -0.28
N GLN A 55 2.78 -5.91 -0.80
CA GLN A 55 2.99 -6.61 -2.07
C GLN A 55 1.89 -6.25 -3.06
N LEU A 56 2.13 -6.52 -4.35
CA LEU A 56 1.15 -6.21 -5.41
C LEU A 56 -0.18 -6.94 -5.22
N ASP A 57 -0.12 -8.17 -4.71
CA ASP A 57 -1.29 -9.02 -4.46
C ASP A 57 -2.10 -8.57 -3.21
N ASP A 58 -1.56 -7.65 -2.41
CA ASP A 58 -2.30 -7.00 -1.32
C ASP A 58 -3.25 -5.91 -1.87
N GLU A 59 -3.21 -5.57 -3.16
CA GLU A 59 -4.11 -4.56 -3.74
C GLU A 59 -5.57 -4.99 -3.74
N GLY A 60 -6.46 -4.09 -3.30
CA GLY A 60 -7.90 -4.27 -3.44
C GLY A 60 -8.73 -3.61 -2.35
N ILE A 61 -10.01 -3.99 -2.29
CA ILE A 61 -10.98 -3.42 -1.36
C ILE A 61 -11.07 -4.27 -0.10
N TYR A 62 -10.68 -3.67 1.02
CA TYR A 62 -10.78 -4.23 2.36
C TYR A 62 -12.04 -3.74 3.07
N ARG A 63 -12.60 -4.59 3.92
CA ARG A 63 -13.68 -4.22 4.84
C ARG A 63 -13.16 -4.27 6.27
N CYS A 64 -13.35 -3.16 6.98
CA CYS A 64 -13.11 -3.05 8.40
C CYS A 64 -14.44 -2.99 9.13
N ARG A 65 -14.69 -3.94 10.02
CA ARG A 65 -15.86 -3.99 10.90
C ARG A 65 -15.45 -3.77 12.35
N VAL A 66 -16.15 -2.86 13.03
CA VAL A 66 -15.93 -2.55 14.44
C VAL A 66 -17.22 -2.75 15.21
N ASP A 67 -17.24 -3.77 16.06
CA ASP A 67 -18.36 -4.03 16.99
C ASP A 67 -18.08 -3.40 18.35
N PHE A 68 -18.99 -2.52 18.77
CA PHE A 68 -18.99 -1.88 20.08
C PHE A 68 -19.96 -2.59 21.04
N ARG A 69 -19.77 -2.40 22.36
CA ARG A 69 -20.65 -3.02 23.36
C ARG A 69 -22.04 -2.39 23.42
N THR A 70 -22.11 -1.07 23.28
CA THR A 70 -23.32 -0.26 23.52
C THR A 70 -23.66 0.65 22.34
N SER A 71 -22.92 0.55 21.24
CA SER A 71 -23.11 1.38 20.05
C SER A 71 -23.24 0.49 18.81
N PRO A 72 -23.90 0.96 17.75
CA PRO A 72 -24.01 0.21 16.51
C PRO A 72 -22.65 -0.16 15.93
N THR A 73 -22.58 -1.33 15.30
CA THR A 73 -21.42 -1.76 14.52
C THR A 73 -21.13 -0.76 13.40
N ARG A 74 -19.86 -0.39 13.26
CA ARG A 74 -19.39 0.45 12.15
C ARG A 74 -18.70 -0.42 11.11
N ASN A 75 -19.00 -0.17 9.84
CA ASN A 75 -18.37 -0.83 8.71
C ASN A 75 -17.71 0.22 7.82
N PHE A 76 -16.49 -0.06 7.39
CA PHE A 76 -15.72 0.78 6.49
C PHE A 76 -15.24 -0.06 5.32
N ALA A 77 -15.25 0.52 4.12
CA ALA A 77 -14.58 -0.04 2.95
C ALA A 77 -13.34 0.80 2.68
N ILE A 78 -12.18 0.17 2.59
CA ILE A 78 -10.89 0.79 2.34
C ILE A 78 -10.36 0.25 1.02
N ASN A 79 -10.03 1.15 0.09
CA ASN A 79 -9.36 0.76 -1.14
C ASN A 79 -7.84 0.89 -0.95
N LEU A 80 -7.12 -0.22 -0.98
CA LEU A 80 -5.66 -0.26 -0.97
C LEU A 80 -5.18 -0.34 -2.41
N THR A 81 -4.49 0.70 -2.89
CA THR A 81 -3.83 0.73 -4.20
C THR A 81 -2.33 0.65 -4.00
N VAL A 82 -1.66 -0.26 -4.71
CA VAL A 82 -0.23 -0.49 -4.57
C VAL A 82 0.49 0.10 -5.77
N ILE A 83 1.26 1.16 -5.53
CA ILE A 83 2.03 1.85 -6.56
C ILE A 83 3.38 1.16 -6.70
N VAL A 84 3.73 0.76 -7.92
CA VAL A 84 5.03 0.17 -8.23
C VAL A 84 5.89 1.23 -8.93
N PRO A 85 7.07 1.58 -8.40
CA PRO A 85 7.95 2.54 -9.08
C PRO A 85 8.45 1.94 -10.41
N PRO A 86 8.71 2.80 -11.42
CA PRO A 86 9.35 2.33 -12.64
C PRO A 86 10.75 1.79 -12.33
N HIS A 87 11.14 0.72 -13.02
CA HIS A 87 12.45 0.11 -12.80
C HIS A 87 13.55 0.74 -13.67
N GLN A 88 13.18 1.52 -14.68
CA GLN A 88 14.12 2.12 -15.62
C GLN A 88 13.56 3.41 -16.24
N ILE A 89 14.43 4.41 -16.35
CA ILE A 89 14.18 5.70 -17.02
C ILE A 89 15.29 5.87 -18.05
N LEU A 90 14.93 6.15 -19.29
CA LEU A 90 15.84 6.34 -20.42
C LEU A 90 15.57 7.70 -21.05
N LEU A 91 16.62 8.45 -21.36
CA LEU A 91 16.53 9.75 -22.01
C LEU A 91 17.18 9.65 -23.38
N TYR A 92 16.49 10.11 -24.42
CA TYR A 92 17.01 10.09 -25.79
C TYR A 92 17.06 11.49 -26.38
N ASP A 93 18.09 11.78 -27.17
CA ASP A 93 18.12 12.96 -28.03
C ASP A 93 17.28 12.76 -29.31
N ASN A 94 17.20 13.81 -30.15
CA ASN A 94 16.48 13.78 -31.42
C ASN A 94 17.00 12.73 -32.42
N SER A 95 18.21 12.22 -32.23
CA SER A 95 18.84 11.18 -33.06
C SER A 95 18.63 9.77 -32.49
N GLY A 96 17.93 9.64 -31.37
CA GLY A 96 17.67 8.37 -30.68
C GLY A 96 18.85 7.88 -29.84
N ARG A 97 19.86 8.71 -29.58
CA ARG A 97 20.99 8.35 -28.72
C ARG A 97 20.59 8.51 -27.26
N ASP A 98 20.93 7.52 -26.44
CA ASP A 98 20.76 7.61 -24.99
C ASP A 98 21.67 8.71 -24.43
N VAL A 99 21.05 9.68 -23.75
CA VAL A 99 21.70 10.84 -23.15
C VAL A 99 21.57 10.77 -21.62
N ASN A 100 22.33 9.87 -21.03
CA ASN A 100 22.51 9.84 -19.58
C ASN A 100 23.52 10.92 -19.15
N GLY A 101 23.06 11.91 -18.37
CA GLY A 101 23.92 12.92 -17.76
C GLY A 101 23.93 14.27 -18.49
N ILE A 102 25.10 14.72 -18.95
CA ILE A 102 25.28 16.06 -19.54
C ILE A 102 24.97 16.01 -21.04
N ILE A 103 24.09 16.91 -21.47
CA ILE A 103 23.63 17.04 -22.86
C ILE A 103 24.34 18.22 -23.50
N GLY A 104 25.14 17.96 -24.54
CA GLY A 104 25.84 19.00 -25.29
C GLY A 104 27.15 18.52 -25.91
N PRO A 105 27.91 19.42 -26.57
CA PRO A 105 27.63 20.85 -26.76
C PRO A 105 26.46 21.12 -27.73
N LEU A 106 25.69 22.18 -27.47
CA LEU A 106 24.55 22.63 -28.27
C LEU A 106 24.89 23.97 -28.93
N GLU A 107 24.47 24.17 -30.17
CA GLU A 107 24.64 25.45 -30.85
C GLU A 107 23.59 26.47 -30.40
N GLU A 108 23.99 27.73 -30.28
CA GLU A 108 23.06 28.81 -29.97
C GLU A 108 22.00 28.96 -31.06
N GLY A 109 20.72 28.92 -30.68
CA GLY A 109 19.58 28.95 -31.60
C GLY A 109 19.13 27.59 -32.11
N ALA A 110 19.77 26.48 -31.71
CA ALA A 110 19.32 25.14 -32.05
C ALA A 110 18.18 24.65 -31.14
N ASP A 111 17.26 23.86 -31.71
CA ASP A 111 16.18 23.21 -30.96
C ASP A 111 16.70 21.94 -30.27
N LEU A 112 16.54 21.88 -28.94
CA LEU A 112 16.83 20.69 -28.14
C LEU A 112 15.55 19.87 -27.93
N VAL A 113 15.50 18.67 -28.50
CA VAL A 113 14.41 17.71 -28.30
C VAL A 113 14.91 16.51 -27.52
N LEU A 114 14.27 16.24 -26.38
CA LEU A 114 14.55 15.10 -25.53
C LEU A 114 13.31 14.23 -25.37
N THR A 115 13.47 12.93 -25.51
CA THR A 115 12.42 11.93 -25.29
C THR A 115 12.71 11.17 -24.00
N CYS A 116 11.77 11.18 -23.08
CA CYS A 116 11.85 10.37 -21.85
C CYS A 116 11.02 9.11 -22.03
N GLU A 117 11.67 7.95 -21.96
CA GLU A 117 11.02 6.64 -21.93
C GLU A 117 11.12 6.05 -20.52
N VAL A 118 9.98 5.78 -19.91
CA VAL A 118 9.89 5.18 -18.59
C VAL A 118 9.36 3.76 -18.76
N ARG A 119 10.09 2.77 -18.23
CA ARG A 119 9.73 1.35 -18.32
C ARG A 119 9.35 0.78 -16.96
N GLY A 120 8.32 -0.05 -16.98
CA GLY A 120 7.72 -0.64 -15.80
C GLY A 120 6.84 0.35 -15.04
N GLY A 121 6.62 0.04 -13.77
CA GLY A 121 5.69 0.76 -12.92
C GLY A 121 4.22 0.33 -13.11
N LYS A 122 3.42 0.60 -12.09
CA LYS A 122 1.97 0.36 -12.03
C LYS A 122 1.33 1.44 -11.18
#